data_AF-A0A3C1XCS9-F1
#
_entry.id   AF-A0A3C1XCS9-F1
#
_cell.length_a   1.000
_cell.length_b   1.000
_cell.length_c   1.000
_cell.angle_alpha   90.00
_cell.angle_beta   90.00
_cell.angle_gamma   90.00
#
_symmetry.space_group_name_H-M   'P 1'
#
loop_
_entity.id
_entity.type
_entity.pdbx_description
1 polymer ?
#
loop_
_entity_poly.entity_id
_entity_poly.type
_entity_poly.pdbx_seq_one_letter_code
_entity_poly.pdbx_strand_id
1 'polypeptide(L)'
;VSSLRIDKIIASTFEISRNLAVNMLQSRKVKLNYLEIEKKDFPVGQGDLISVRGLGRIKILRFLGETKKGKQKVECEITKNHKKK
;
A
#
# COMPACT_ATOMS: atom_id res chain seq x y z
N VAL A 1 -5.13 -7.70 -16.73
CA VAL A 1 -5.67 -6.68 -15.79
C VAL A 1 -5.50 -7.20 -14.38
N SER A 2 -4.29 -7.10 -13.85
CA SER A 2 -3.97 -7.48 -12.47
C SER A 2 -4.08 -6.22 -11.61
N SER A 3 -5.18 -6.08 -10.87
CA SER A 3 -5.29 -5.02 -9.88
C SER A 3 -4.27 -5.28 -8.78
N LEU A 4 -3.39 -4.31 -8.52
CA LEU A 4 -2.60 -4.37 -7.30
C LEU A 4 -3.54 -4.18 -6.13
N ARG A 5 -3.53 -5.13 -5.21
CA ARG A 5 -4.35 -5.06 -4.01
C ARG A 5 -3.63 -4.25 -2.95
N ILE A 6 -4.36 -3.39 -2.27
CA ILE A 6 -3.79 -2.51 -1.27
C ILE A 6 -3.11 -3.27 -0.12
N ASP A 7 -3.68 -4.41 0.31
CA ASP A 7 -3.10 -5.22 1.38
C ASP A 7 -1.69 -5.73 1.03
N LYS A 8 -1.47 -6.06 -0.24
CA LYS A 8 -0.18 -6.51 -0.76
C LYS A 8 0.83 -5.38 -0.87
N ILE A 9 0.38 -4.19 -1.28
CA ILE A 9 1.25 -2.99 -1.31
C ILE A 9 1.70 -2.66 0.10
N ILE A 10 0.78 -2.49 1.05
CA ILE A 10 1.12 -2.13 2.44
C ILE A 10 2.08 -3.14 3.05
N ALA A 11 1.80 -4.45 2.89
CA ALA A 11 2.65 -5.52 3.42
C ALA A 11 4.06 -5.50 2.81
N SER A 12 4.16 -5.37 1.48
CA SER A 12 5.45 -5.36 0.77
C SER A 12 6.25 -4.08 1.01
N THR A 13 5.59 -2.95 1.23
CA THR A 13 6.22 -1.64 1.39
C THR A 13 6.70 -1.40 2.81
N PHE A 14 5.94 -1.86 3.81
CA PHE A 14 6.31 -1.73 5.22
C PHE A 14 6.98 -3.00 5.80
N GLU A 15 7.20 -4.03 4.98
CA GLU A 15 7.79 -5.30 5.39
C GLU A 15 7.05 -5.96 6.57
N ILE A 16 5.72 -5.81 6.57
CA ILE A 16 4.84 -6.39 7.60
C ILE A 16 4.08 -7.59 7.06
N SER A 17 3.62 -8.46 7.95
CA SER A 17 2.74 -9.56 7.57
C SER A 17 1.44 -9.07 6.96
N ARG A 18 0.94 -9.79 5.94
CA ARG A 18 -0.33 -9.48 5.28
C ARG A 18 -1.50 -9.41 6.25
N ASN A 19 -1.51 -10.25 7.29
CA ASN A 19 -2.55 -10.23 8.31
C ASN A 19 -2.55 -8.92 9.11
N LEU A 20 -1.38 -8.33 9.38
CA LEU A 20 -1.28 -7.04 10.06
C LEU A 20 -1.82 -5.92 9.16
N ALA A 21 -1.49 -5.93 7.86
CA ALA A 21 -2.04 -4.97 6.90
C ALA A 21 -3.57 -5.05 6.83
N VAL A 22 -4.14 -6.26 6.79
CA VAL A 22 -5.60 -6.47 6.82
C VAL A 22 -6.23 -5.95 8.11
N ASN A 23 -5.63 -6.25 9.26
CA ASN A 23 -6.10 -5.72 10.55
C ASN A 23 -6.09 -4.19 10.58
N MET A 24 -5.07 -3.55 10.00
CA MET A 24 -5.00 -2.09 9.90
C MET A 24 -6.10 -1.50 9.02
N LEU A 25 -6.41 -2.16 7.90
CA LEU A 25 -7.54 -1.79 7.03
C LEU A 25 -8.87 -1.90 7.80
N GLN A 26 -9.12 -3.04 8.45
CA GLN A 26 -10.32 -3.26 9.25
C GLN A 26 -10.44 -2.29 10.44
N SER A 27 -9.31 -1.88 11.01
CA SER A 27 -9.26 -0.89 12.10
C SER A 27 -9.38 0.56 11.62
N ARG A 28 -9.69 0.81 10.34
CA ARG A 28 -9.74 2.16 9.72
C ARG A 28 -8.46 2.98 9.89
N LYS A 29 -7.32 2.29 10.00
CA LYS A 29 -6.00 2.93 10.13
C LYS A 29 -5.36 3.25 8.78
N VAL A 30 -6.01 2.86 7.68
CA VAL A 30 -5.52 3.07 6.32
C VAL A 30 -6.46 4.02 5.58
N LYS A 31 -5.87 5.00 4.91
CA LYS A 31 -6.56 5.93 4.03
C LYS A 31 -5.98 5.85 2.63
N LEU A 32 -6.81 5.88 1.61
CA LEU A 32 -6.42 5.98 0.22
C LEU A 32 -6.98 7.29 -0.33
N ASN A 33 -6.14 8.17 -0.85
CA ASN A 33 -6.54 9.48 -1.36
C ASN A 33 -7.45 10.23 -0.38
N TYR A 34 -7.06 10.24 0.90
CA TYR A 34 -7.80 10.84 2.03
C TYR A 34 -9.10 10.14 2.43
N LEU A 35 -9.48 9.06 1.77
CA LEU A 35 -10.67 8.25 2.07
C LEU A 35 -10.30 7.04 2.91
N GLU A 36 -11.07 6.79 3.97
CA GLU A 36 -10.90 5.58 4.80
C GLU A 36 -11.41 4.35 4.06
N ILE A 37 -10.60 3.29 4.05
CA ILE A 37 -10.92 2.06 3.34
C ILE A 37 -10.72 0.85 4.25
N GLU A 38 -11.72 -0.02 4.23
CA GLU A 38 -11.74 -1.25 5.04
C GLU A 38 -11.51 -2.50 4.17
N LYS A 39 -11.73 -2.38 2.85
CA LYS A 39 -11.60 -3.49 1.90
C LYS A 39 -10.14 -3.77 1.57
N LYS A 40 -9.68 -4.99 1.88
CA LYS A 40 -8.32 -5.47 1.56
C LYS A 40 -8.04 -5.70 0.08
N ASP A 41 -9.08 -5.95 -0.69
CA ASP A 41 -9.04 -6.19 -2.13
C ASP A 41 -9.19 -4.92 -2.96
N PHE A 42 -9.18 -3.74 -2.32
CA PHE A 42 -9.27 -2.49 -3.03
C PHE A 42 -8.12 -2.34 -4.04
N PRO A 43 -8.45 -2.09 -5.33
CA PRO A 43 -7.46 -1.90 -6.38
C PRO A 43 -6.78 -0.54 -6.20
N VAL A 44 -5.46 -0.52 -6.28
CA VAL A 44 -4.67 0.72 -6.18
C VAL A 44 -4.04 1.06 -7.53
N GLY A 45 -4.17 2.33 -7.89
CA GLY A 45 -3.77 2.93 -9.16
C GLY A 45 -2.50 3.75 -9.08
N GLN A 46 -2.08 4.29 -10.23
CA GLN A 46 -0.92 5.18 -10.31
C GLN A 46 -1.32 6.54 -9.77
N GLY A 47 -0.45 7.17 -8.99
CA GLY A 47 -0.72 8.46 -8.36
C GLY A 47 -1.47 8.36 -7.03
N ASP A 48 -1.93 7.17 -6.66
CA ASP A 48 -2.63 6.96 -5.40
C ASP A 48 -1.73 7.19 -4.18
N LEU A 49 -2.30 7.84 -3.17
CA LEU A 49 -1.66 8.11 -1.88
C LEU A 49 -2.31 7.26 -0.79
N ILE A 50 -1.55 6.29 -0.28
CA ILE A 50 -1.95 5.42 0.82
C ILE A 50 -1.33 5.95 2.12
N SER A 51 -2.13 6.42 3.05
CA SER A 51 -1.69 6.85 4.37
C SER A 51 -2.03 5.78 5.40
N VAL A 52 -1.01 5.21 6.04
CA VAL A 52 -1.17 4.18 7.07
C VAL A 52 -0.77 4.74 8.42
N ARG A 53 -1.74 4.84 9.33
CA ARG A 53 -1.57 5.40 10.67
C ARG A 53 -0.55 4.56 11.44
N GLY A 54 0.50 5.23 11.93
CA GLY A 54 1.57 4.62 12.72
C GLY A 54 2.76 4.10 11.91
N LEU A 55 2.60 3.86 10.61
CA LEU A 55 3.69 3.38 9.74
C LEU A 55 4.24 4.47 8.82
N GLY A 56 3.36 5.30 8.24
CA GLY A 56 3.75 6.36 7.32
C GLY A 56 2.82 6.50 6.14
N ARG A 57 3.33 7.09 5.06
CA ARG A 57 2.59 7.28 3.80
C ARG A 57 3.31 6.58 2.66
N ILE A 58 2.55 6.06 1.71
CA ILE A 58 3.02 5.43 0.48
C ILE A 58 2.38 6.20 -0.67
N LYS A 59 3.20 6.67 -1.62
CA LYS A 59 2.72 7.28 -2.85
C LYS A 59 3.10 6.38 -4.02
N ILE A 60 2.13 5.97 -4.82
CA ILE A 60 2.39 5.17 -6.02
C ILE A 60 2.83 6.12 -7.14
N LEU A 61 4.09 6.01 -7.55
CA LEU A 61 4.67 6.89 -8.57
C LEU A 61 4.33 6.39 -9.98
N ARG A 62 4.71 5.15 -10.28
CA ARG A 62 4.46 4.54 -11.60
C ARG A 62 4.42 3.03 -11.56
N PHE A 63 3.66 2.44 -12.49
CA PHE A 63 3.76 1.02 -12.78
C PHE A 63 4.84 0.82 -13.84
N LEU A 64 5.88 0.06 -13.51
CA LEU A 64 7.01 -0.26 -14.40
C LEU A 64 6.69 -1.44 -15.35
N GLY A 65 5.45 -1.95 -15.31
CA GLY A 65 5.00 -3.09 -16.10
C GLY A 65 5.16 -4.44 -15.40
N GLU A 66 4.95 -5.53 -16.13
CA GLU A 66 5.06 -6.89 -15.62
C GLU A 66 6.45 -7.46 -15.90
N THR A 67 7.03 -8.14 -14.90
CA THR A 67 8.23 -8.96 -15.11
C THR A 67 7.91 -10.16 -16.00
N LYS A 68 8.92 -10.77 -16.62
CA LYS A 68 8.80 -12.02 -17.40
C LYS A 68 8.11 -13.18 -16.67
N LYS A 69 7.92 -13.08 -15.35
CA LYS A 69 7.20 -14.05 -14.50
C LYS A 69 5.81 -13.56 -14.04
N GLY A 70 5.21 -12.57 -14.70
CA GLY A 70 3.87 -12.06 -14.39
C GLY A 70 3.76 -11.28 -13.08
N LYS A 71 4.88 -10.85 -12.48
CA LYS A 71 4.85 -9.96 -11.29
C LYS A 71 4.86 -8.51 -11.75
N GLN A 72 3.85 -7.73 -11.37
CA GLN A 72 3.85 -6.27 -11.59
C GLN A 72 4.96 -5.61 -10.78
N LYS A 73 5.80 -4.83 -11.46
CA LYS A 73 6.77 -3.90 -10.85
C LYS A 73 6.11 -2.55 -10.66
N VAL A 74 6.34 -1.97 -9.50
CA VAL A 74 5.67 -0.77 -9.02
C VAL A 74 6.71 0.08 -8.35
N GLU A 75 6.83 1.32 -8.79
CA GLU A 75 7.61 2.32 -8.10
C GLU A 75 6.71 3.02 -7.09
N CYS A 76 7.08 2.95 -5.82
CA CYS A 76 6.37 3.63 -4.75
C CYS A 76 7.37 4.38 -3.87
N GLU A 77 6.97 5.57 -3.45
CA GLU A 77 7.71 6.39 -2.52
C GLU A 77 7.13 6.19 -1.12
N ILE A 78 8.00 6.00 -0.13
CA ILE A 78 7.60 5.77 1.25
C ILE A 78 8.07 6.94 2.09
N THR A 79 7.13 7.63 2.71
CA THR A 79 7.43 8.60 3.77
C THR A 79 7.21 7.92 5.12
N LYS A 80 8.26 7.29 5.64
CA LYS A 80 8.25 6.75 7.01
C LYS A 80 8.43 7.91 7.98
N ASN A 81 7.47 8.15 8.86
CA ASN A 81 7.66 9.11 9.94
C ASN A 81 8.43 8.40 11.06
N HIS A 82 9.74 8.26 10.88
CA HIS A 82 10.63 7.60 11.81
C HIS A 82 10.71 8.46 13.09
N LYS A 83 9.85 8.19 14.08
CA LYS A 83 10.26 8.42 15.47
C LYS A 83 11.36 7.38 15.75
N LYS A 84 12.60 7.71 15.35
CA LYS A 84 13.79 7.13 15.99
C LYS A 84 13.60 7.36 17.49
N LYS A 85 13.44 6.28 18.24
CA LYS A 85 13.60 6.29 19.69
C LYS A 85 14.98 5.71 19.98
#